data_AF-F8GFT2-F1
#
_entry.id   AF-F8GFT2-F1
#
_cell.length_a   1.000
_cell.length_b   1.000
_cell.length_c   1.000
_cell.angle_alpha   90.00
_cell.angle_beta   90.00
_cell.angle_gamma   90.00
#
_symmetry.space_group_name_H-M   'P 1'
#
loop_
_entity.id
_entity.type
_entity.pdbx_description
1 polymer ?
#
loop_
_entity_poly.entity_id
_entity_poly.type
_entity_poly.pdbx_seq_one_letter_code
_entity_poly.pdbx_strand_id
1 'polypeptide(L)'
;MTPEEFRKGLVKLDWKQSDFAMEAGITPVSVSNWLTGVAPLPVWAQRHLQLLLTLHDLAATLLEPPTKKARIARREAASPVDKSS
;
A
#
# COMPACT_ATOMS: atom_id res chain seq x y z
N MET A 1 8.35 13.46 -7.58
CA MET A 1 6.98 12.93 -7.58
C MET A 1 6.05 14.05 -7.14
N THR A 2 5.01 14.34 -7.92
CA THR A 2 3.95 15.30 -7.56
C THR A 2 2.93 14.65 -6.63
N PRO A 3 2.10 15.44 -5.91
CA PRO A 3 0.96 14.90 -5.15
C PRO A 3 0.04 14.00 -5.96
N GLU A 4 -0.15 14.31 -7.25
CA GLU A 4 -0.99 13.53 -8.14
C GLU A 4 -0.36 12.19 -8.53
N GLU A 5 0.94 12.19 -8.81
CA GLU A 5 1.69 10.95 -9.03
C GLU A 5 1.70 10.06 -7.78
N PHE A 6 1.80 10.68 -6.59
CA PHE A 6 1.71 9.97 -5.32
C PHE A 6 0.35 9.28 -5.16
N ARG A 7 -0.76 9.98 -5.45
CA ARG A 7 -2.10 9.38 -5.46
C ARG A 7 -2.21 8.20 -6.41
N LYS A 8 -1.71 8.35 -7.64
CA LYS A 8 -1.70 7.26 -8.63
C LYS A 8 -0.89 6.06 -8.15
N GLY A 9 0.23 6.29 -7.47
CA GLY A 9 1.04 5.25 -6.85
C GLY A 9 0.27 4.47 -5.77
N LEU A 10 -0.46 5.17 -4.90
CA LEU A 10 -1.30 4.51 -3.90
C LEU A 10 -2.40 3.67 -4.56
N VAL A 11 -3.08 4.20 -5.58
CA VAL A 11 -4.10 3.46 -6.34
C VAL A 11 -3.52 2.20 -7.00
N LYS A 12 -2.29 2.25 -7.53
CA LYS A 12 -1.63 1.08 -8.11
C LYS A 12 -1.36 -0.03 -7.07
N LEU A 13 -1.17 0.33 -5.81
CA LEU A 13 -1.02 -0.61 -4.69
C LEU A 13 -2.36 -1.07 -4.09
N ASP A 14 -3.49 -0.58 -4.60
CA ASP A 14 -4.82 -0.69 -3.98
C ASP A 14 -4.86 -0.12 -2.54
N TRP A 15 -4.10 0.95 -2.30
CA TRP A 15 -3.95 1.59 -1.00
C TRP A 15 -4.70 2.92 -0.91
N LYS A 16 -5.24 3.20 0.27
CA LYS A 16 -5.72 4.52 0.71
C LYS A 16 -4.59 5.31 1.35
N GLN A 17 -4.81 6.61 1.56
CA GLN A 17 -3.89 7.47 2.31
C GLN A 17 -3.65 6.95 3.74
N SER A 18 -4.67 6.36 4.36
CA SER A 18 -4.58 5.74 5.68
C SER A 18 -3.64 4.54 5.72
N ASP A 19 -3.59 3.76 4.64
CA ASP A 19 -2.78 2.55 4.57
C ASP A 19 -1.31 2.92 4.46
N PHE A 20 -0.99 3.92 3.61
CA PHE A 20 0.35 4.49 3.57
C PHE A 20 0.76 5.10 4.92
N ALA A 21 -0.16 5.82 5.58
CA ALA A 21 0.13 6.44 6.87
C ALA A 21 0.44 5.39 7.95
N MET A 22 -0.35 4.30 7.98
CA MET A 22 -0.15 3.18 8.88
C MET A 22 1.20 2.50 8.63
N GLU A 23 1.51 2.19 7.36
CA GLU A 23 2.79 1.55 6.98
C GLU A 23 4.00 2.44 7.32
N ALA A 24 3.90 3.74 7.06
CA ALA A 24 4.98 4.69 7.32
C ALA A 24 5.05 5.16 8.79
N GLY A 25 4.14 4.72 9.66
CA GLY A 25 4.11 5.10 11.07
C GLY A 25 3.79 6.59 11.31
N ILE A 26 2.96 7.19 10.46
CA ILE A 26 2.57 8.62 10.52
C ILE A 26 1.05 8.77 10.59
N THR A 27 0.58 10.00 10.77
CA THR A 27 -0.87 10.26 10.77
C THR A 27 -1.44 10.36 9.35
N PRO A 28 -2.68 9.91 9.10
CA PRO A 28 -3.35 10.13 7.80
C PRO A 28 -3.50 11.61 7.44
N VAL A 29 -3.59 12.50 8.44
CA VAL A 29 -3.66 13.95 8.25
C VAL A 29 -2.37 14.48 7.62
N SER A 30 -1.20 13.96 8.02
CA SER A 30 0.09 14.33 7.40
C SER A 30 0.08 14.04 5.91
N VAL A 31 -0.40 12.84 5.51
CA VAL A 31 -0.52 12.46 4.09
C VAL A 31 -1.52 13.35 3.36
N SER A 32 -2.67 13.62 3.98
CA SER A 32 -3.69 14.52 3.41
C SER A 32 -3.12 15.91 3.15
N ASN A 33 -2.38 16.50 4.09
CA ASN A 33 -1.77 17.82 3.96
C ASN A 33 -0.78 17.89 2.78
N TRP A 34 -0.03 16.83 2.52
CA TRP A 34 0.85 16.77 1.33
C TRP A 34 0.06 16.74 0.04
N LEU A 35 -1.04 16.01 0.05
CA LEU A 35 -1.86 15.76 -1.13
C LEU A 35 -2.76 16.93 -1.51
N THR A 36 -3.13 17.77 -0.54
CA THR A 36 -3.92 19.00 -0.75
C THR A 36 -3.04 20.25 -0.90
N GLY A 37 -1.72 20.14 -0.73
CA GLY A 37 -0.79 21.25 -0.86
C GLY A 37 -0.66 22.14 0.39
N VAL A 38 -1.27 21.75 1.50
CA VAL A 38 -1.10 22.42 2.81
C VAL A 38 0.35 22.30 3.31
N ALA A 39 1.01 21.18 3.00
CA ALA A 39 2.42 20.97 3.29
C ALA A 39 3.15 20.38 2.07
N PRO A 40 4.46 20.62 1.90
CA PRO A 40 5.21 20.01 0.82
C PRO A 40 5.30 18.49 1.01
N LEU A 41 5.18 17.73 -0.08
CA LEU A 41 5.36 16.28 -0.08
C LEU A 41 6.84 15.92 0.20
N PRO A 42 7.19 15.31 1.34
CA PRO A 42 8.57 15.06 1.70
C PRO A 42 9.28 14.09 0.74
N VAL A 43 10.56 14.33 0.46
CA VAL A 43 11.34 13.48 -0.45
C VAL A 43 11.39 12.03 0.02
N TRP A 44 11.54 11.79 1.32
CA TRP A 44 11.58 10.43 1.87
C TRP A 44 10.28 9.66 1.58
N ALA A 45 9.11 10.32 1.67
CA ALA A 45 7.81 9.69 1.42
C ALA A 45 7.68 9.31 -0.06
N GLN A 46 8.17 10.18 -0.96
CA GLN A 46 8.24 9.89 -2.40
C GLN A 46 9.12 8.67 -2.68
N ARG A 47 10.29 8.57 -2.03
CA ARG A 47 11.22 7.44 -2.19
C ARG A 47 10.66 6.16 -1.59
N HIS A 48 9.98 6.25 -0.45
CA HIS A 48 9.34 5.11 0.19
C HIS A 48 8.22 4.53 -0.69
N LEU A 49 7.33 5.37 -1.22
CA LEU A 49 6.30 4.91 -2.16
C LEU A 49 6.92 4.31 -3.42
N GLN A 50 7.99 4.92 -3.96
CA GLN A 50 8.69 4.37 -5.12
C GLN A 50 9.25 2.97 -4.85
N LEU A 51 9.82 2.73 -3.67
CA LEU A 51 10.31 1.41 -3.26
C LEU A 51 9.17 0.39 -3.22
N LEU A 52 8.04 0.74 -2.60
CA LEU A 52 6.87 -0.15 -2.53
C LEU A 52 6.33 -0.51 -3.91
N LEU A 53 6.28 0.45 -4.83
CA LEU A 53 5.89 0.22 -6.22
C LEU A 53 6.87 -0.70 -6.96
N THR A 54 8.17 -0.52 -6.75
CA THR A 54 9.18 -1.40 -7.33
C THR A 54 9.05 -2.83 -6.79
N LEU A 55 8.81 -2.99 -5.49
CA LEU A 55 8.57 -4.30 -4.89
C LEU A 55 7.29 -4.95 -5.42
N HIS A 56 6.21 -4.18 -5.58
CA HIS A 56 4.97 -4.65 -6.18
C HIS A 56 5.18 -5.17 -7.61
N ASP A 57 5.87 -4.40 -8.45
CA ASP A 57 6.14 -4.78 -9.84
C ASP A 57 7.08 -5.98 -9.94
N LEU A 58 8.07 -6.06 -9.04
CA LEU A 58 8.98 -7.20 -8.94
C LEU A 58 8.22 -8.45 -8.49
N ALA A 59 7.35 -8.34 -7.49
CA ALA A 59 6.52 -9.43 -7.01
C ALA A 59 5.58 -9.95 -8.11
N ALA A 60 4.97 -9.06 -8.90
CA ALA A 60 4.13 -9.45 -10.03
C ALA A 60 4.91 -10.19 -11.14
N THR A 61 6.22 -9.91 -11.27
CA THR A 61 7.08 -10.52 -12.28
C THR A 61 7.67 -11.86 -11.81
N LEU A 62 8.10 -11.92 -10.55
CA LEU A 62 8.88 -13.05 -10.02
C LEU A 62 8.03 -14.11 -9.33
N LEU A 63 6.86 -13.74 -8.83
CA LEU A 63 5.96 -14.71 -8.20
C LEU A 63 5.05 -15.28 -9.28
N GLU A 64 5.01 -16.61 -9.40
CA GLU A 64 3.94 -17.26 -10.14
C GLU A 64 2.60 -16.72 -9.62
N PRO A 65 1.65 -16.34 -10.50
CA PRO A 65 0.35 -15.88 -10.07
C PRO A 65 -0.21 -16.92 -9.09
N PRO A 66 -0.68 -16.51 -7.88
CA PRO A 66 -1.13 -17.47 -6.90
C PRO A 66 -2.20 -18.31 -7.55
N THR A 67 -1.92 -19.61 -7.69
CA THR A 67 -2.89 -20.56 -8.22
C THR A 67 -4.19 -20.42 -7.43
N LYS A 68 -5.32 -20.78 -8.04
CA LYS A 68 -6.62 -20.78 -7.35
C LYS A 68 -6.52 -21.44 -5.96
N LYS A 69 -5.70 -22.49 -5.83
CA LYS A 69 -5.36 -23.14 -4.56
C LYS A 69 -4.61 -22.23 -3.58
N ALA A 70 -3.52 -21.58 -3.99
CA ALA A 70 -2.75 -20.68 -3.14
C ALA A 70 -3.60 -19.48 -2.65
N ARG A 71 -4.51 -19.00 -3.50
CA ARG A 71 -5.43 -17.90 -3.16
C ARG A 71 -6.51 -18.33 -2.16
N ILE A 72 -7.02 -19.56 -2.29
CA ILE A 72 -7.93 -20.17 -1.32
C ILE A 72 -7.21 -20.37 0.02
N ALA A 73 -6.00 -20.93 0.01
CA ALA A 73 -5.21 -21.16 1.22
C ALA A 73 -4.90 -19.88 1.99
N ARG A 74 -4.57 -18.77 1.29
CA ARG A 74 -4.41 -17.44 1.94
C ARG A 74 -5.70 -16.93 2.56
N ARG A 75 -6.85 -17.12 1.91
CA ARG A 75 -8.15 -16.69 2.45
C ARG A 75 -8.56 -17.51 3.67
N GLU A 76 -8.27 -18.81 3.67
CA GLU A 76 -8.49 -19.69 4.81
C GLU A 76 -7.54 -19.32 5.96
N ALA A 77 -6.26 -19.08 5.68
CA ALA A 77 -5.27 -18.65 6.68
C ALA A 77 -5.55 -17.24 7.24
N ALA A 78 -6.15 -16.36 6.45
CA ALA A 78 -6.57 -15.02 6.88
C ALA A 78 -7.97 -15.00 7.50
N SER A 79 -8.69 -16.12 7.52
CA SER A 79 -9.94 -16.21 8.27
C SER A 79 -9.58 -16.31 9.76
N PRO A 80 -10.17 -15.47 10.64
CA PRO A 80 -9.86 -15.53 12.05
C PRO A 80 -10.26 -16.90 12.57
N VAL A 81 -9.30 -17.58 13.20
CA VAL A 81 -9.55 -18.76 14.02
C VAL A 81 -10.48 -18.33 15.16
N ASP A 82 -11.76 -18.61 14.93
CA ASP A 82 -12.80 -18.94 15.91
C ASP A 82 -13.53 -17.83 16.68
N LYS A 83 -14.87 -17.83 16.56
CA LYS A 83 -15.82 -17.68 17.68
C LYS A 83 -17.12 -18.43 17.36
N SER A 84 -17.05 -19.76 17.43
CA SER A 84 -18.22 -20.62 17.68
C SER A 84 -18.11 -21.16 19.11
N SER A 85 -18.84 -20.57 20.06
CA SER A 85 -19.41 -21.21 21.27
C SER A 85 -20.27 -20.19 22.00
#